data_AF-A0A316ZEV9-F1
#
_entry.id   AF-A0A316ZEV9-F1
#
_cell.length_a   1.000
_cell.length_b   1.000
_cell.length_c   1.000
_cell.angle_alpha   90.00
_cell.angle_beta   90.00
_cell.angle_gamma   90.00
#
_symmetry.space_group_name_H-M   'P 1'
#
loop_
_entity.id
_entity.type
_entity.pdbx_description
1 polymer ?
#
loop_
_entity_poly.entity_id
_entity_poly.type
_entity_poly.pdbx_seq_one_letter_code
_entity_poly.pdbx_strand_id
1 'polypeptide(L)'
;MLVLVIGDLHLPFRAHDLPAKFRKLLVPGKIQQIICTGNVCDKETYDYLRTVAGDVHVVRGDYDENPHFPTSLLLHHPPLRIGVLHGHQVVPAGDADALAGLARAMDADILLSGHTHRFEAFESGGRFFVNPGSATGAWSAVWPIRDAADEAAEAEKAEADAKKKEGAAKDEKSAEAPAAKAEASDADAKGSGSAKDAPAKEDTKATAAATGAAKAEEKKDAATPAAPPAEPKAAAGPVPSFALLDIQGAVVVTYVYQLIDGDVKVEKIEYRKRMDSTAAPANGTGTAYEAGIGVRY
;
A
#
# COMPACT_ATOMS: atom_id res chain seq x y z
N MET A 1 -20.65 8.37 -13.05
CA MET A 1 -21.08 7.25 -12.17
C MET A 1 -19.86 6.86 -11.36
N LEU A 2 -19.99 6.80 -10.03
CA LEU A 2 -18.90 6.48 -9.11
C LEU A 2 -18.78 4.98 -8.88
N VAL A 3 -17.64 4.44 -9.26
CA VAL A 3 -17.24 3.04 -9.10
C VAL A 3 -16.07 2.97 -8.14
N LEU A 4 -16.20 2.19 -7.07
CA LEU A 4 -15.08 1.89 -6.18
C LEU A 4 -14.27 0.74 -6.76
N VAL A 5 -12.97 0.92 -6.89
CA VAL A 5 -12.02 -0.15 -7.19
C VAL A 5 -11.16 -0.40 -5.96
N ILE A 6 -11.23 -1.63 -5.46
CA ILE A 6 -10.61 -2.05 -4.21
C ILE A 6 -10.08 -3.48 -4.35
N GLY A 7 -9.09 -3.89 -3.58
CA GLY A 7 -8.60 -5.26 -3.62
C GLY A 7 -7.44 -5.48 -2.69
N ASP A 8 -6.87 -6.69 -2.76
CA ASP A 8 -5.72 -7.10 -1.96
C ASP A 8 -5.95 -6.81 -0.47
N LEU A 9 -7.15 -7.16 0.02
CA LEU A 9 -7.56 -6.90 1.40
C LEU A 9 -6.88 -7.87 2.36
N HIS A 10 -6.84 -9.14 1.99
CA HIS A 10 -6.26 -10.25 2.76
C HIS A 10 -6.75 -10.30 4.22
N LEU A 11 -8.03 -10.05 4.45
CA LEU A 11 -8.65 -10.14 5.76
C LEU A 11 -9.13 -11.58 6.01
N PRO A 12 -8.82 -12.22 7.16
CA PRO A 12 -8.03 -11.72 8.30
C PRO A 12 -6.54 -12.12 8.25
N PHE A 13 -6.07 -12.74 7.17
CA PHE A 13 -4.78 -13.44 7.12
C PHE A 13 -3.55 -12.52 7.19
N ARG A 14 -3.59 -11.34 6.56
CA ARG A 14 -2.45 -10.39 6.52
C ARG A 14 -2.76 -9.04 7.16
N ALA A 15 -4.04 -8.71 7.30
CA ALA A 15 -4.50 -7.54 8.01
C ALA A 15 -5.71 -7.90 8.86
N HIS A 16 -5.93 -7.15 9.94
CA HIS A 16 -7.08 -7.37 10.81
C HIS A 16 -8.32 -6.59 10.35
N ASP A 17 -8.12 -5.39 9.78
CA ASP A 17 -9.23 -4.54 9.35
C ASP A 17 -8.77 -3.51 8.29
N LEU A 18 -9.73 -2.95 7.56
CA LEU A 18 -9.55 -1.75 6.76
C LEU A 18 -9.20 -0.55 7.66
N PRO A 19 -8.28 0.34 7.23
CA PRO A 19 -7.95 1.53 7.98
C PRO A 19 -9.19 2.37 8.33
N ALA A 20 -9.28 2.84 9.57
CA ALA A 20 -10.45 3.55 10.07
C ALA A 20 -10.81 4.81 9.24
N LYS A 21 -9.80 5.48 8.66
CA LYS A 21 -10.02 6.62 7.75
C LYS A 21 -10.71 6.18 6.45
N PHE A 22 -10.34 5.02 5.88
CA PHE A 22 -10.97 4.47 4.67
C PHE A 22 -12.39 3.99 4.94
N ARG A 23 -12.63 3.30 6.05
CA ARG A 23 -13.98 2.87 6.44
C ARG A 23 -14.98 4.03 6.55
N LYS A 24 -14.51 5.21 6.99
CA LYS A 24 -15.32 6.45 7.03
C LYS A 24 -15.61 7.07 5.67
N LEU A 25 -14.79 6.77 4.65
CA LEU A 25 -14.97 7.24 3.28
C LEU A 25 -15.90 6.32 2.48
N LEU A 26 -15.87 5.02 2.78
CA LEU A 26 -16.73 3.99 2.19
C LEU A 26 -18.13 4.01 2.80
N VAL A 27 -18.85 5.11 2.59
CA VAL A 27 -20.23 5.30 3.09
C VAL A 27 -21.24 4.80 2.06
N PRO A 28 -22.24 4.00 2.47
CA PRO A 28 -23.33 3.58 1.60
C PRO A 28 -24.05 4.76 0.93
N GLY A 29 -24.43 4.59 -0.33
CA GLY A 29 -25.22 5.57 -1.09
C GLY A 29 -24.42 6.55 -1.96
N LYS A 30 -23.12 6.73 -1.71
CA LYS A 30 -22.24 7.52 -2.61
C LYS A 30 -21.69 6.69 -3.77
N ILE A 31 -21.41 5.42 -3.51
CA ILE A 31 -20.79 4.48 -4.46
C ILE A 31 -21.92 3.67 -5.09
N GLN A 32 -22.01 3.64 -6.42
CA GLN A 32 -23.04 2.89 -7.12
C GLN A 32 -22.61 1.44 -7.37
N GLN A 33 -21.33 1.23 -7.65
CA GLN A 33 -20.77 -0.06 -8.03
C GLN A 33 -19.40 -0.27 -7.37
N ILE A 34 -19.10 -1.50 -6.97
CA ILE A 34 -17.79 -1.92 -6.47
C ILE A 34 -17.22 -2.95 -7.44
N ILE A 35 -15.96 -2.74 -7.82
CA ILE A 35 -15.15 -3.72 -8.54
C ILE A 35 -14.00 -4.10 -7.63
N CYS A 36 -13.97 -5.36 -7.21
CA CYS A 36 -12.92 -5.90 -6.39
C CYS A 36 -11.92 -6.71 -7.23
N THR A 37 -10.62 -6.38 -7.16
CA THR A 37 -9.56 -7.14 -7.84
C THR A 37 -9.23 -8.47 -7.15
N GLY A 38 -9.90 -8.83 -6.05
CA GLY A 38 -9.76 -10.11 -5.35
C GLY A 38 -8.93 -10.03 -4.08
N ASN A 39 -8.59 -11.20 -3.52
CA ASN A 39 -7.99 -11.37 -2.20
C ASN A 39 -8.85 -10.73 -1.10
N VAL A 40 -10.16 -11.00 -1.16
CA VAL A 40 -11.12 -10.66 -0.10
C VAL A 40 -10.99 -11.65 1.06
N CYS A 41 -10.72 -12.92 0.74
CA CYS A 41 -10.49 -14.04 1.63
C CYS A 41 -11.73 -14.49 2.44
N ASP A 42 -12.21 -13.69 3.38
CA ASP A 42 -13.33 -14.06 4.24
C ASP A 42 -14.71 -13.65 3.71
N LYS A 43 -15.76 -14.31 4.22
CA LYS A 43 -17.16 -13.99 3.86
C LYS A 43 -17.61 -12.67 4.48
N GLU A 44 -17.09 -12.31 5.65
CA GLU A 44 -17.47 -11.14 6.42
C GLU A 44 -17.08 -9.84 5.69
N THR A 45 -15.89 -9.80 5.10
CA THR A 45 -15.45 -8.68 4.26
C THR A 45 -16.25 -8.59 2.97
N TYR A 46 -16.59 -9.72 2.35
CA TYR A 46 -17.48 -9.72 1.18
C TYR A 46 -18.88 -9.19 1.52
N ASP A 47 -19.46 -9.63 2.64
CA ASP A 47 -20.75 -9.13 3.11
C ASP A 47 -20.67 -7.62 3.44
N TYR A 48 -19.56 -7.14 4.03
CA TYR A 48 -19.31 -5.71 4.24
C TYR A 48 -19.31 -4.93 2.93
N LEU A 49 -18.61 -5.38 1.89
CA LEU A 49 -18.63 -4.70 0.57
C LEU A 49 -20.05 -4.62 0.00
N ARG A 50 -20.86 -5.67 0.18
CA ARG A 50 -22.27 -5.69 -0.24
C ARG A 50 -23.16 -4.71 0.56
N THR A 51 -22.76 -4.31 1.76
CA THR A 51 -23.45 -3.23 2.50
C THR A 51 -23.12 -1.84 1.96
N VAL A 52 -21.94 -1.66 1.34
CA VAL A 52 -21.49 -0.37 0.82
C VAL A 52 -22.15 -0.04 -0.52
N ALA A 53 -22.25 -1.00 -1.43
CA ALA A 53 -22.94 -0.84 -2.71
C ALA A 53 -23.80 -2.06 -3.07
N GLY A 54 -24.89 -1.81 -3.81
CA GLY A 54 -25.80 -2.87 -4.26
C GLY A 54 -25.25 -3.72 -5.41
N ASP A 55 -24.34 -3.17 -6.22
CA ASP A 55 -23.69 -3.85 -7.34
C ASP A 55 -22.21 -4.10 -7.02
N VAL A 56 -21.86 -5.35 -6.72
CA VAL A 56 -20.50 -5.76 -6.32
C VAL A 56 -20.01 -6.84 -7.25
N HIS A 57 -18.92 -6.55 -7.95
CA HIS A 57 -18.21 -7.46 -8.84
C HIS A 57 -16.88 -7.83 -8.22
N VAL A 58 -16.58 -9.11 -8.09
CA VAL A 58 -15.33 -9.59 -7.50
C VAL A 58 -14.69 -10.58 -8.46
N VAL A 59 -13.39 -10.43 -8.70
CA VAL A 59 -12.59 -11.46 -9.38
C VAL A 59 -11.79 -12.26 -8.36
N ARG A 60 -11.45 -13.50 -8.72
CA ARG A 60 -10.76 -14.42 -7.83
C ARG A 60 -9.28 -14.09 -7.72
N GLY A 61 -8.86 -13.76 -6.50
CA GLY A 61 -7.45 -13.69 -6.12
C GLY A 61 -6.83 -15.07 -5.86
N ASP A 62 -5.51 -15.11 -5.72
CA ASP A 62 -4.76 -16.33 -5.41
C ASP A 62 -5.03 -16.85 -3.98
N TYR A 63 -5.46 -15.98 -3.07
CA TYR A 63 -5.89 -16.33 -1.71
C TYR A 63 -7.41 -16.44 -1.53
N ASP A 64 -8.19 -16.34 -2.61
CA ASP A 64 -9.63 -16.55 -2.56
C ASP A 64 -9.99 -18.02 -2.83
N GLU A 65 -10.56 -18.67 -1.81
CA GLU A 65 -11.01 -20.06 -1.91
C GLU A 65 -12.41 -20.20 -2.53
N ASN A 66 -13.19 -19.12 -2.59
CA ASN A 66 -14.54 -19.16 -3.12
C ASN A 66 -14.56 -19.48 -4.63
N PRO A 67 -15.10 -20.63 -5.04
CA PRO A 67 -15.09 -21.07 -6.45
C PRO A 67 -16.07 -20.27 -7.33
N HIS A 68 -16.98 -19.49 -6.74
CA HIS A 68 -17.93 -18.67 -7.50
C HIS A 68 -17.32 -17.38 -8.04
N PHE A 69 -16.14 -16.98 -7.55
CA PHE A 69 -15.47 -15.80 -8.08
C PHE A 69 -14.81 -16.14 -9.43
N PRO A 70 -15.14 -15.39 -10.51
CA PRO A 70 -14.52 -15.60 -11.81
C PRO A 70 -13.06 -15.16 -11.78
N THR A 71 -12.19 -15.84 -12.54
CA THR A 71 -10.76 -15.47 -12.66
C THR A 71 -10.56 -14.11 -13.33
N SER A 72 -11.47 -13.76 -14.25
CA SER A 72 -11.47 -12.49 -14.98
C SER A 72 -12.91 -12.06 -15.25
N LEU A 73 -13.16 -10.75 -15.30
CA LEU A 73 -14.46 -10.18 -15.58
C LEU A 73 -14.34 -9.07 -16.62
N LEU A 74 -15.34 -8.92 -17.47
CA LEU A 74 -15.47 -7.79 -18.39
C LEU A 74 -16.77 -7.05 -18.10
N LEU A 75 -16.64 -5.79 -17.69
CA LEU A 75 -17.76 -4.91 -17.37
C LEU A 75 -17.95 -3.89 -18.48
N HIS A 76 -19.19 -3.78 -18.96
CA HIS A 76 -19.55 -2.88 -20.04
C HIS A 76 -20.21 -1.62 -19.49
N HIS A 77 -19.54 -0.48 -19.64
CA HIS A 77 -20.07 0.85 -19.36
C HIS A 77 -19.97 1.68 -20.64
N PRO A 78 -20.92 1.50 -21.59
CA PRO A 78 -20.80 2.08 -22.93
C PRO A 78 -20.47 3.58 -22.88
N PRO A 79 -19.46 4.04 -23.63
CA PRO A 79 -18.67 3.37 -24.68
C PRO A 79 -17.38 2.65 -24.20
N LEU A 80 -17.20 2.44 -22.90
CA LEU A 80 -16.02 1.84 -22.27
C LEU A 80 -16.24 0.36 -21.92
N ARG A 81 -15.17 -0.42 -22.03
CA ARG A 81 -15.08 -1.79 -21.53
C ARG A 81 -13.97 -1.88 -20.49
N ILE A 82 -14.33 -2.37 -19.32
CA ILE A 82 -13.44 -2.48 -18.17
C ILE A 82 -13.15 -3.95 -17.94
N GLY A 83 -11.93 -4.38 -18.24
CA GLY A 83 -11.43 -5.70 -17.89
C GLY A 83 -10.94 -5.70 -16.45
N VAL A 84 -11.25 -6.74 -15.70
CA VAL A 84 -10.85 -6.91 -14.31
C VAL A 84 -10.22 -8.28 -14.15
N LEU A 85 -9.07 -8.31 -13.50
CA LEU A 85 -8.40 -9.54 -13.08
C LEU A 85 -7.58 -9.26 -11.81
N HIS A 86 -7.09 -10.33 -11.18
CA HIS A 86 -6.30 -10.18 -9.97
C HIS A 86 -4.86 -9.72 -10.24
N GLY A 87 -4.19 -10.28 -11.23
CA GLY A 87 -2.83 -9.89 -11.61
C GLY A 87 -1.80 -10.98 -11.33
N HIS A 88 -2.09 -11.95 -10.45
CA HIS A 88 -1.21 -13.12 -10.23
C HIS A 88 -1.03 -13.97 -11.49
N GLN A 89 -1.94 -13.83 -12.46
CA GLN A 89 -1.88 -14.51 -13.75
C GLN A 89 -0.89 -13.86 -14.73
N VAL A 90 -0.42 -12.63 -14.43
CA VAL A 90 0.47 -11.85 -15.28
C VAL A 90 1.91 -12.09 -14.86
N VAL A 91 2.74 -12.54 -15.80
CA VAL A 91 4.15 -12.83 -15.58
C VAL A 91 4.97 -12.13 -16.67
N PRO A 92 5.93 -11.25 -16.31
CA PRO A 92 6.28 -10.80 -14.96
C PRO A 92 5.19 -9.96 -14.27
N ALA A 93 5.14 -9.99 -12.94
CA ALA A 93 4.15 -9.23 -12.17
C ALA A 93 4.35 -7.72 -12.38
N GLY A 94 3.28 -7.01 -12.74
CA GLY A 94 3.33 -5.57 -13.00
C GLY A 94 3.92 -5.17 -14.35
N ASP A 95 4.33 -6.12 -15.20
CA ASP A 95 4.89 -5.80 -16.52
C ASP A 95 3.86 -5.14 -17.45
N ALA A 96 4.19 -3.94 -17.93
CA ALA A 96 3.28 -3.12 -18.73
C ALA A 96 2.95 -3.76 -20.09
N ASP A 97 3.89 -4.47 -20.70
CA ASP A 97 3.69 -5.12 -22.00
C ASP A 97 2.80 -6.36 -21.87
N ALA A 98 2.99 -7.17 -20.83
CA ALA A 98 2.14 -8.31 -20.51
C ALA A 98 0.71 -7.86 -20.18
N LEU A 99 0.55 -6.82 -19.37
CA LEU A 99 -0.77 -6.20 -19.09
C LEU A 99 -1.41 -5.68 -20.38
N ALA A 100 -0.65 -5.02 -21.26
CA ALA A 100 -1.16 -4.53 -22.53
C ALA A 100 -1.55 -5.66 -23.49
N GLY A 101 -0.84 -6.79 -23.46
CA GLY A 101 -1.23 -8.01 -24.18
C GLY A 101 -2.58 -8.56 -23.69
N LEU A 102 -2.75 -8.64 -22.38
CA LEU A 102 -3.99 -9.13 -21.76
C LEU A 102 -5.18 -8.21 -22.01
N ALA A 103 -4.99 -6.88 -21.91
CA ALA A 103 -6.03 -5.92 -22.23
C ALA A 103 -6.49 -6.01 -23.69
N ARG A 104 -5.57 -6.30 -24.63
CA ARG A 104 -5.92 -6.57 -26.03
C ARG A 104 -6.70 -7.88 -26.18
N ALA A 105 -6.28 -8.94 -25.49
CA ALA A 105 -6.95 -10.25 -25.55
C ALA A 105 -8.39 -10.20 -24.99
N MET A 106 -8.61 -9.44 -23.92
CA MET A 106 -9.94 -9.21 -23.34
C MET A 106 -10.76 -8.16 -24.11
N ASP A 107 -10.14 -7.49 -25.08
CA ASP A 107 -10.71 -6.34 -25.76
C ASP A 107 -11.21 -5.28 -24.75
N ALA A 108 -10.36 -4.94 -23.79
CA ALA A 108 -10.64 -3.95 -22.74
C ALA A 108 -10.03 -2.59 -23.11
N ASP A 109 -10.76 -1.51 -22.78
CA ASP A 109 -10.25 -0.14 -22.88
C ASP A 109 -9.56 0.28 -21.58
N ILE A 110 -10.05 -0.24 -20.45
CA ILE A 110 -9.50 -0.05 -19.12
C ILE A 110 -9.22 -1.43 -18.53
N LEU A 111 -8.01 -1.66 -18.02
CA LEU A 111 -7.65 -2.89 -17.33
C LEU A 111 -7.41 -2.59 -15.84
N LEU A 112 -8.13 -3.30 -14.98
CA LEU A 112 -7.98 -3.27 -13.54
C LEU A 112 -7.25 -4.53 -13.08
N SER A 113 -6.14 -4.35 -12.38
CA SER A 113 -5.30 -5.44 -11.84
C SER A 113 -4.84 -5.12 -10.42
N GLY A 114 -4.64 -6.11 -9.57
CA GLY A 114 -4.05 -6.00 -8.23
C GLY A 114 -2.69 -6.71 -8.14
N HIS A 115 -2.52 -7.57 -7.13
CA HIS A 115 -1.39 -8.48 -6.86
C HIS A 115 -0.09 -7.79 -6.43
N THR A 116 0.26 -6.66 -7.03
CA THR A 116 1.51 -5.93 -6.73
C THR A 116 1.47 -5.21 -5.38
N HIS A 117 0.26 -4.95 -4.85
CA HIS A 117 -0.02 -4.10 -3.69
C HIS A 117 0.53 -2.67 -3.82
N ARG A 118 0.92 -2.26 -5.03
CA ARG A 118 1.36 -0.91 -5.37
C ARG A 118 0.26 -0.22 -6.16
N PHE A 119 -0.08 0.99 -5.74
CA PHE A 119 -0.92 1.85 -6.58
C PHE A 119 -0.17 2.21 -7.86
N GLU A 120 -0.81 2.02 -9.00
CA GLU A 120 -0.26 2.41 -10.29
C GLU A 120 -1.39 2.79 -11.25
N ALA A 121 -1.21 3.85 -12.03
CA ALA A 121 -2.15 4.19 -13.09
C ALA A 121 -1.40 4.81 -14.26
N PHE A 122 -1.52 4.21 -15.43
CA PHE A 122 -0.82 4.67 -16.64
C PHE A 122 -1.65 4.43 -17.90
N GLU A 123 -1.35 5.20 -18.94
CA GLU A 123 -1.89 4.99 -20.28
C GLU A 123 -0.83 4.32 -21.15
N SER A 124 -1.20 3.23 -21.83
CA SER A 124 -0.33 2.57 -22.81
C SER A 124 -1.15 2.09 -24.00
N GLY A 125 -0.69 2.44 -25.22
CA GLY A 125 -1.35 2.01 -26.46
C GLY A 125 -2.82 2.42 -26.56
N GLY A 126 -3.19 3.60 -26.04
CA GLY A 126 -4.56 4.11 -26.04
C GLY A 126 -5.53 3.38 -25.11
N ARG A 127 -5.00 2.63 -24.14
CA ARG A 127 -5.73 1.95 -23.07
C ARG A 127 -5.26 2.44 -21.72
N PHE A 128 -6.12 2.32 -20.72
CA PHE A 128 -5.84 2.77 -19.37
C PHE A 128 -5.67 1.59 -18.42
N PHE A 129 -4.60 1.60 -17.64
CA PHE A 129 -4.29 0.56 -16.67
C PHE A 129 -4.37 1.16 -15.28
N VAL A 130 -5.09 0.51 -14.38
CA VAL A 130 -5.22 0.98 -12.98
C VAL A 130 -5.04 -0.20 -12.04
N ASN A 131 -4.11 -0.04 -11.12
CA ASN A 131 -3.93 -0.89 -9.97
C ASN A 131 -4.29 -0.11 -8.70
N PRO A 132 -5.35 -0.48 -7.96
CA PRO A 132 -5.75 0.24 -6.76
C PRO A 132 -4.76 0.07 -5.59
N GLY A 133 -3.79 -0.85 -5.69
CA GLY A 133 -2.95 -1.30 -4.58
C GLY A 133 -3.74 -2.14 -3.57
N SER A 134 -3.21 -2.24 -2.35
CA SER A 134 -3.86 -2.97 -1.25
C SER A 134 -4.64 -2.03 -0.36
N ALA A 135 -5.95 -2.27 -0.18
CA ALA A 135 -6.80 -1.43 0.67
C ALA A 135 -6.41 -1.43 2.15
N THR A 136 -5.75 -2.48 2.60
CA THR A 136 -5.30 -2.68 3.97
C THR A 136 -3.81 -2.41 4.16
N GLY A 137 -3.04 -2.25 3.07
CA GLY A 137 -1.58 -2.25 3.11
C GLY A 137 -1.01 -3.61 3.49
N ALA A 138 -1.71 -4.70 3.16
CA ALA A 138 -1.28 -6.05 3.44
C ALA A 138 0.11 -6.30 2.82
N TRP A 139 0.99 -7.02 3.49
CA TRP A 139 2.28 -7.42 2.91
C TRP A 139 2.05 -8.30 1.67
N SER A 140 2.97 -8.29 0.70
CA SER A 140 2.99 -9.22 -0.45
C SER A 140 4.41 -9.70 -0.75
N ALA A 141 4.54 -10.92 -1.26
CA ALA A 141 5.84 -11.50 -1.62
C ALA A 141 6.49 -10.81 -2.83
N VAL A 142 5.68 -10.15 -3.67
CA VAL A 142 6.16 -9.33 -4.79
C VAL A 142 6.52 -7.91 -4.35
N TRP A 143 6.37 -7.56 -3.07
CA TRP A 143 6.66 -6.22 -2.56
C TRP A 143 8.09 -6.09 -1.99
N PRO A 144 8.78 -4.97 -2.24
CA PRO A 144 8.48 -3.98 -3.27
C PRO A 144 8.75 -4.56 -4.65
N ILE A 145 7.94 -4.19 -5.65
CA ILE A 145 8.34 -4.44 -7.04
C ILE A 145 9.51 -3.49 -7.29
N ARG A 146 10.71 -4.06 -7.43
CA ARG A 146 11.91 -3.31 -7.73
C ARG A 146 11.94 -3.03 -9.22
N ASP A 147 11.38 -1.89 -9.60
CA ASP A 147 11.58 -1.36 -10.94
C ASP A 147 12.91 -0.58 -10.98
N ALA A 148 13.59 -0.55 -12.13
CA ALA A 148 14.86 0.17 -12.27
C ALA A 148 14.77 1.66 -11.90
N ALA A 149 13.57 2.25 -12.02
CA ALA A 149 13.28 3.61 -11.60
C ALA A 149 13.20 3.76 -10.08
N ASP A 150 12.69 2.76 -9.36
CA ASP A 150 12.62 2.76 -7.89
C ASP A 150 14.04 2.61 -7.29
N GLU A 151 14.90 1.79 -7.90
CA GLU A 151 16.31 1.68 -7.51
C GLU A 151 17.07 3.01 -7.69
N ALA A 152 16.78 3.74 -8.79
CA ALA A 152 17.37 5.05 -9.03
C ALA A 152 16.87 6.11 -8.03
N ALA A 153 15.57 6.11 -7.71
CA ALA A 153 14.97 7.05 -6.76
C ALA A 153 15.40 6.79 -5.30
N GLU A 154 15.57 5.51 -4.92
CA GLU A 154 16.13 5.15 -3.61
C GLU A 154 17.61 5.52 -3.49
N ALA A 155 18.39 5.34 -4.57
CA ALA A 155 19.78 5.79 -4.62
C ALA A 155 19.88 7.32 -4.43
N GLU A 156 19.01 8.09 -5.07
CA GLU A 156 18.97 9.55 -4.97
C GLU A 156 18.54 10.02 -3.56
N LYS A 157 17.55 9.35 -2.94
CA LYS A 157 17.16 9.60 -1.54
C LYS A 157 18.26 9.25 -0.56
N ALA A 158 18.96 8.13 -0.77
CA ALA A 158 20.09 7.72 0.06
C ALA A 158 21.24 8.75 -0.03
N GLU A 159 21.50 9.31 -1.21
CA GLU A 159 22.46 10.41 -1.40
C GLU A 159 22.02 11.70 -0.68
N ALA A 160 20.73 12.03 -0.72
CA ALA A 160 20.19 13.21 -0.04
C ALA A 160 20.23 13.08 1.50
N ASP A 161 19.92 11.91 2.04
CA ASP A 161 20.01 11.62 3.48
C ASP A 161 21.48 11.56 3.95
N ALA A 162 22.40 11.08 3.12
CA ALA A 162 23.84 11.15 3.39
C ALA A 162 24.34 12.60 3.47
N LYS A 163 23.94 13.45 2.52
CA LYS A 163 24.27 14.90 2.53
C LYS A 163 23.68 15.64 3.73
N LYS A 164 22.48 15.29 4.18
CA LYS A 164 21.88 15.85 5.41
C LYS A 164 22.65 15.45 6.68
N LYS A 165 23.17 14.22 6.75
CA LYS A 165 24.00 13.77 7.88
C LYS A 165 25.38 14.43 7.90
N GLU A 166 25.98 14.71 6.76
CA GLU A 166 27.26 15.44 6.68
C GLU A 166 27.15 16.93 7.02
N GLY A 167 26.00 17.56 6.72
CA GLY A 167 25.73 18.94 7.12
C GLY A 167 25.60 19.12 8.63
N ALA A 168 24.98 18.17 9.33
CA ALA A 168 24.82 18.20 10.79
C ALA A 168 26.13 17.99 11.56
N ALA A 169 27.14 17.35 10.95
CA ALA A 169 28.43 17.11 11.59
C ALA A 169 29.39 18.31 11.56
N LYS A 170 29.05 19.40 10.84
CA LYS A 170 29.90 20.60 10.73
C LYS A 170 29.58 21.71 11.75
N ASP A 171 28.45 21.65 12.45
CA ASP A 171 28.05 22.70 13.41
C ASP A 171 28.54 22.47 14.85
N GLU A 172 29.15 21.32 15.19
CA GLU A 172 29.66 21.05 16.54
C GLU A 172 31.14 21.38 16.77
N LYS A 173 31.87 21.96 15.79
CA LYS A 173 33.31 22.23 15.92
C LYS A 173 33.68 23.71 15.91
N SER A 174 32.91 24.56 16.59
CA SER A 174 33.33 25.92 16.91
C SER A 174 32.61 26.48 18.14
N ALA A 175 33.07 26.11 19.33
CA ALA A 175 32.91 26.93 20.55
C ALA A 175 34.00 26.55 21.57
N GLU A 176 35.18 27.13 21.38
CA GLU A 176 36.26 27.17 22.37
C GLU A 176 35.96 28.28 23.40
N ALA A 177 36.19 28.00 24.69
CA ALA A 177 35.97 28.92 25.81
C ALA A 177 36.93 30.13 25.80
N PRO A 178 36.68 31.20 26.59
CA PRO A 178 37.35 31.27 27.90
C PRO A 178 36.54 31.95 29.03
N ALA A 179 37.19 32.04 30.20
CA ALA A 179 36.64 32.09 31.56
C ALA A 179 36.51 33.49 32.23
N ALA A 180 35.79 33.46 33.37
CA ALA A 180 35.95 34.18 34.65
C ALA A 180 35.42 35.63 34.86
N LYS A 181 34.49 35.79 35.83
CA LYS A 181 34.76 36.43 37.15
C LYS A 181 33.60 36.29 38.15
N ALA A 182 33.96 36.23 39.43
CA ALA A 182 33.14 35.99 40.61
C ALA A 182 32.54 37.27 41.23
N GLU A 183 31.49 37.14 42.07
CA GLU A 183 31.48 37.50 43.51
C GLU A 183 30.13 37.18 44.18
N ALA A 184 30.15 37.15 45.52
CA ALA A 184 29.33 36.34 46.42
C ALA A 184 28.30 37.14 47.29
N SER A 185 27.74 36.43 48.29
CA SER A 185 26.90 36.84 49.46
C SER A 185 25.38 36.63 49.26
N ASP A 186 24.58 36.16 50.23
CA ASP A 186 24.79 35.74 51.62
C ASP A 186 23.63 34.79 52.03
N ALA A 187 23.69 34.31 53.26
CA ALA A 187 22.91 33.30 53.96
C ALA A 187 21.40 33.61 54.15
N ASP A 188 20.59 32.58 54.42
CA ASP A 188 20.04 32.40 55.78
C ASP A 188 19.40 31.01 55.99
N ALA A 189 19.42 30.59 57.25
CA ALA A 189 19.18 29.23 57.73
C ALA A 189 17.85 29.08 58.48
N LYS A 190 17.34 27.83 58.57
CA LYS A 190 16.62 27.18 59.69
C LYS A 190 16.06 25.84 59.16
N GLY A 191 16.41 24.64 59.66
CA GLY A 191 16.25 24.11 61.04
C GLY A 191 14.78 23.72 61.24
N SER A 192 14.33 22.49 61.51
CA SER A 192 14.76 21.36 62.37
C SER A 192 14.02 20.06 61.95
N GLY A 193 14.56 18.83 62.04
CA GLY A 193 14.58 17.93 63.23
C GLY A 193 13.17 17.43 63.61
N SER A 194 12.78 16.15 63.75
CA SER A 194 13.40 14.88 64.22
C SER A 194 12.46 13.72 63.80
N ALA A 195 12.88 12.53 63.33
CA ALA A 195 13.49 11.37 64.00
C ALA A 195 12.61 10.61 65.03
N LYS A 196 12.62 9.26 64.88
CA LYS A 196 12.26 8.14 65.81
C LYS A 196 10.80 7.66 65.77
N ASP A 197 10.46 6.38 65.90
CA ASP A 197 11.15 5.18 66.44
C ASP A 197 10.48 3.88 65.91
N ALA A 198 11.17 2.74 65.98
CA ALA A 198 10.65 1.38 65.76
C ALA A 198 10.13 0.79 67.10
N PRO A 199 9.59 -0.47 67.23
CA PRO A 199 10.36 -1.71 67.03
C PRO A 199 9.59 -3.01 66.60
N ALA A 200 10.38 -3.99 66.15
CA ALA A 200 10.39 -5.49 66.23
C ALA A 200 9.11 -6.32 66.55
N LYS A 201 8.89 -7.55 66.03
CA LYS A 201 9.68 -8.79 66.26
C LYS A 201 9.17 -10.01 65.43
N GLU A 202 10.10 -10.89 65.02
CA GLU A 202 10.11 -12.39 65.01
C GLU A 202 9.02 -13.19 64.21
N ASP A 203 9.28 -14.32 63.50
CA ASP A 203 10.20 -15.44 63.77
C ASP A 203 10.41 -16.42 62.56
N THR A 204 11.65 -16.96 62.43
CA THR A 204 12.07 -18.33 61.99
C THR A 204 11.79 -18.89 60.56
N LYS A 205 12.62 -19.73 59.90
CA LYS A 205 13.93 -20.40 60.14
C LYS A 205 14.35 -21.25 58.90
N ALA A 206 15.68 -21.40 58.73
CA ALA A 206 16.46 -22.50 58.07
C ALA A 206 16.45 -22.63 56.53
N THR A 207 17.53 -22.98 55.80
CA THR A 207 18.90 -23.44 56.13
C THR A 207 19.80 -23.41 54.86
N ALA A 208 20.94 -22.74 54.97
CA ALA A 208 22.31 -23.23 54.73
C ALA A 208 22.68 -24.11 53.50
N ALA A 209 23.62 -23.63 52.68
CA ALA A 209 24.93 -24.28 52.46
C ALA A 209 25.89 -23.30 51.75
N ALA A 210 27.07 -23.14 52.34
CA ALA A 210 28.15 -22.27 51.91
C ALA A 210 29.15 -23.02 51.00
N THR A 211 29.86 -22.28 50.17
CA THR A 211 31.31 -22.48 49.93
C THR A 211 31.86 -21.18 49.35
N GLY A 212 32.84 -20.60 50.04
CA GLY A 212 33.60 -19.44 49.58
C GLY A 212 34.97 -19.85 49.06
N ALA A 213 35.52 -19.06 48.13
CA ALA A 213 36.96 -18.88 47.99
C ALA A 213 37.28 -17.60 47.18
N ALA A 214 38.05 -16.73 47.84
CA ALA A 214 39.12 -15.88 47.33
C ALA A 214 38.90 -14.94 46.12
N LYS A 215 39.05 -13.66 46.45
CA LYS A 215 39.29 -12.49 45.60
C LYS A 215 40.69 -12.59 44.97
N ALA A 216 40.79 -12.48 43.65
CA ALA A 216 42.02 -12.11 42.95
C ALA A 216 41.66 -11.02 41.94
N GLU A 217 42.25 -9.84 42.14
CA GLU A 217 42.21 -8.72 41.20
C GLU A 217 43.13 -9.06 40.03
N GLU A 218 42.57 -9.15 38.81
CA GLU A 218 43.35 -9.12 37.58
C GLU A 218 42.68 -8.16 36.60
N LYS A 219 43.37 -7.07 36.35
CA LYS A 219 43.04 -5.99 35.42
C LYS A 219 43.22 -6.53 34.01
N LYS A 220 42.13 -6.73 33.26
CA LYS A 220 42.19 -7.03 31.82
C LYS A 220 41.22 -6.12 31.07
N ASP A 221 41.81 -5.36 30.15
CA ASP A 221 41.17 -4.54 29.14
C ASP A 221 40.12 -5.37 28.39
N ALA A 222 38.84 -5.05 28.58
CA ALA A 222 37.73 -5.65 27.85
C ALA A 222 37.02 -4.56 27.07
N ALA A 223 37.10 -4.70 25.75
CA ALA A 223 36.53 -3.85 24.74
C ALA A 223 35.09 -3.44 25.06
N THR A 224 34.78 -2.17 24.78
CA THR A 224 33.42 -1.65 24.66
C THR A 224 32.53 -2.66 23.94
N PRO A 225 31.41 -3.11 24.50
CA PRO A 225 30.48 -3.95 23.76
C PRO A 225 29.96 -3.11 22.59
N ALA A 226 30.30 -3.54 21.38
CA ALA A 226 29.73 -2.98 20.17
C ALA A 226 28.21 -3.03 20.32
N ALA A 227 27.57 -1.88 20.11
CA ALA A 227 26.12 -1.79 20.04
C ALA A 227 25.59 -2.91 19.14
N PRO A 228 24.45 -3.55 19.47
CA PRO A 228 23.84 -4.53 18.58
C PRO A 228 23.71 -3.88 17.19
N PRO A 229 24.03 -4.61 16.11
CA PRO A 229 23.84 -4.08 14.77
C PRO A 229 22.40 -3.62 14.68
N ALA A 230 22.22 -2.33 14.33
CA ALA A 230 20.91 -1.74 14.16
C ALA A 230 20.05 -2.71 13.34
N GLU A 231 18.91 -3.11 13.89
CA GLU A 231 17.96 -3.97 13.20
C GLU A 231 17.77 -3.42 11.78
N PRO A 232 17.82 -4.27 10.74
CA PRO A 232 17.60 -3.79 9.39
C PRO A 232 16.24 -3.10 9.39
N LYS A 233 16.24 -1.79 9.11
CA LYS A 233 15.03 -0.97 9.02
C LYS A 233 14.08 -1.73 8.09
N ALA A 234 13.03 -2.34 8.65
CA ALA A 234 12.11 -3.17 7.89
C ALA A 234 11.66 -2.36 6.67
N ALA A 235 11.77 -2.96 5.48
CA ALA A 235 11.32 -2.31 4.25
C ALA A 235 9.89 -1.78 4.49
N ALA A 236 9.65 -0.52 4.15
CA ALA A 236 8.35 0.08 4.37
C ALA A 236 7.28 -0.80 3.69
N GLY A 237 6.28 -1.24 4.47
CA GLY A 237 5.20 -2.07 3.94
C GLY A 237 4.39 -1.33 2.87
N PRO A 238 3.54 -2.04 2.11
CA PRO A 238 2.67 -1.43 1.13
C PRO A 238 1.83 -0.31 1.73
N VAL A 239 1.71 0.80 1.00
CA VAL A 239 0.88 1.93 1.41
C VAL A 239 -0.59 1.53 1.20
N PRO A 240 -1.47 1.61 2.21
CA PRO A 240 -2.87 1.31 2.02
C PRO A 240 -3.50 2.26 0.98
N SER A 241 -4.18 1.71 -0.01
CA SER A 241 -4.79 2.50 -1.08
C SER A 241 -6.04 1.89 -1.72
N PHE A 242 -6.89 2.73 -2.29
CA PHE A 242 -7.99 2.33 -3.17
C PHE A 242 -8.28 3.43 -4.19
N ALA A 243 -9.08 3.14 -5.22
CA ALA A 243 -9.45 4.11 -6.24
C ALA A 243 -10.97 4.28 -6.37
N LEU A 244 -11.41 5.50 -6.69
CA LEU A 244 -12.78 5.80 -7.14
C LEU A 244 -12.73 6.27 -8.59
N LEU A 245 -13.46 5.60 -9.48
CA LEU A 245 -13.60 6.02 -10.87
C LEU A 245 -14.94 6.74 -11.03
N ASP A 246 -14.90 7.98 -11.49
CA ASP A 246 -16.08 8.66 -12.02
C ASP A 246 -16.12 8.49 -13.54
N ILE A 247 -16.99 7.59 -13.98
CA ILE A 247 -17.19 7.26 -15.39
C ILE A 247 -18.27 8.18 -15.97
N GLN A 248 -17.89 8.97 -16.97
CA GLN A 248 -18.76 9.91 -17.68
C GLN A 248 -18.60 9.73 -19.20
N GLY A 249 -19.34 8.78 -19.77
CA GLY A 249 -19.23 8.43 -21.18
C GLY A 249 -17.82 7.93 -21.52
N ALA A 250 -17.10 8.64 -22.40
CA ALA A 250 -15.75 8.28 -22.83
C ALA A 250 -14.64 8.72 -21.86
N VAL A 251 -14.98 9.52 -20.85
CA VAL A 251 -14.04 10.11 -19.89
C VAL A 251 -14.15 9.38 -18.57
N VAL A 252 -13.01 9.06 -17.98
CA VAL A 252 -12.91 8.46 -16.65
C VAL A 252 -11.97 9.30 -15.81
N VAL A 253 -12.48 9.75 -14.67
CA VAL A 253 -11.68 10.45 -13.67
C VAL A 253 -11.44 9.50 -12.51
N THR A 254 -10.18 9.13 -12.29
CA THR A 254 -9.76 8.26 -11.19
C THR A 254 -9.25 9.11 -10.03
N TYR A 255 -9.89 8.97 -8.88
CA TYR A 255 -9.44 9.53 -7.60
C TYR A 255 -8.78 8.43 -6.78
N VAL A 256 -7.53 8.63 -6.43
CA VAL A 256 -6.70 7.63 -5.74
C VAL A 256 -6.55 8.07 -4.31
N TYR A 257 -6.94 7.22 -3.38
CA TYR A 257 -6.83 7.48 -1.95
C TYR A 257 -5.70 6.65 -1.39
N GLN A 258 -4.67 7.29 -0.85
CA GLN A 258 -3.53 6.63 -0.22
C GLN A 258 -3.42 7.08 1.24
N LEU A 259 -3.12 6.15 2.15
CA LEU A 259 -2.91 6.45 3.56
C LEU A 259 -1.41 6.58 3.85
N ILE A 260 -0.90 7.80 3.82
CA ILE A 260 0.53 8.11 4.00
C ILE A 260 0.70 8.88 5.32
N ASP A 261 1.59 8.39 6.18
CA ASP A 261 1.86 8.97 7.52
C ASP A 261 0.60 9.13 8.38
N GLY A 262 -0.36 8.22 8.19
CA GLY A 262 -1.64 8.24 8.86
C GLY A 262 -2.66 9.18 8.22
N ASP A 263 -2.32 9.98 7.22
CA ASP A 263 -3.23 10.90 6.52
C ASP A 263 -3.63 10.41 5.13
N VAL A 264 -4.87 10.76 4.76
CA VAL A 264 -5.41 10.38 3.44
C VAL A 264 -4.99 11.43 2.43
N LYS A 265 -4.09 11.04 1.52
CA LYS A 265 -3.72 11.83 0.35
C LYS A 265 -4.59 11.39 -0.82
N VAL A 266 -5.05 12.36 -1.61
CA VAL A 266 -5.89 12.11 -2.79
C VAL A 266 -5.20 12.63 -4.04
N GLU A 267 -5.05 11.77 -5.04
CA GLU A 267 -4.55 12.12 -6.36
C GLU A 267 -5.67 11.98 -7.39
N LYS A 268 -5.65 12.82 -8.44
CA LYS A 268 -6.65 12.82 -9.50
C LYS A 268 -5.97 12.57 -10.84
N ILE A 269 -6.45 11.56 -11.56
CA ILE A 269 -5.96 11.18 -12.89
C ILE A 269 -7.16 11.19 -13.84
N GLU A 270 -6.99 11.74 -15.03
CA GLU A 270 -8.04 11.75 -16.06
C GLU A 270 -7.59 10.91 -17.25
N TYR A 271 -8.46 10.00 -17.68
CA TYR A 271 -8.32 9.24 -18.91
C TYR A 271 -9.49 9.55 -19.84
N ARG A 272 -9.20 9.67 -21.13
CA ARG A 272 -10.22 9.85 -22.16
C ARG A 272 -9.99 8.83 -23.26
N LYS A 273 -10.96 7.92 -23.44
CA LYS A 273 -10.96 7.02 -24.59
C LYS A 273 -11.10 7.84 -25.86
N ARG A 274 -10.13 7.70 -26.77
CA ARG A 274 -10.23 8.24 -28.11
C ARG A 274 -11.34 7.50 -28.85
N MET A 275 -12.36 8.22 -29.26
CA MET A 275 -13.39 7.69 -30.14
C MET A 275 -12.88 7.87 -31.55
N ASP A 276 -12.58 6.77 -32.24
CA ASP A 276 -12.26 6.84 -33.65
C ASP A 276 -13.50 7.35 -34.41
N SER A 277 -13.42 8.55 -34.97
CA SER A 277 -14.46 9.14 -35.82
C SER A 277 -14.48 8.55 -37.24
N THR A 278 -14.07 7.29 -37.38
CA THR A 278 -13.94 6.57 -38.66
C THR A 278 -14.64 5.21 -38.61
N ALA A 279 -15.88 5.20 -38.13
CA ALA A 279 -16.88 4.36 -38.76
C ALA A 279 -17.57 5.22 -39.82
N ALA A 280 -16.98 5.27 -41.02
CA ALA A 280 -17.72 5.78 -42.18
C ALA A 280 -19.03 4.98 -42.27
N PRO A 281 -20.20 5.61 -42.47
CA PRO A 281 -21.42 4.85 -42.70
C PRO A 281 -21.18 4.00 -43.95
N ALA A 282 -21.39 2.69 -43.83
CA ALA A 282 -21.46 1.81 -44.99
C ALA A 282 -22.71 2.18 -45.81
N ASN A 283 -22.64 3.29 -46.55
CA ASN A 283 -23.54 3.60 -47.64
C ASN A 283 -23.12 2.73 -48.83
N GLY A 284 -23.49 1.46 -48.77
CA GLY A 284 -23.51 0.56 -49.93
C GLY A 284 -24.90 0.57 -50.52
N THR A 285 -25.18 1.54 -51.38
CA THR A 285 -26.32 1.54 -52.29
C THR A 285 -26.35 0.24 -53.09
N GLY A 286 -27.51 -0.41 -53.13
CA GLY A 286 -27.71 -1.66 -53.84
C GLY A 286 -27.41 -1.57 -55.34
N THR A 287 -26.86 -2.65 -55.84
CA THR A 287 -27.07 -3.08 -57.23
C THR A 287 -27.41 -4.57 -57.17
N ALA A 288 -28.70 -4.85 -57.31
CA ALA A 288 -29.20 -6.18 -57.59
C ALA A 288 -28.63 -6.66 -58.94
N TYR A 289 -28.06 -7.85 -58.96
CA TYR A 289 -27.77 -8.58 -60.19
C TYR A 289 -28.75 -9.75 -60.28
N GLU A 290 -29.89 -9.50 -60.91
CA GLU A 290 -30.62 -10.54 -61.63
C GLU A 290 -30.06 -10.62 -63.06
N ALA A 291 -29.52 -11.76 -63.42
CA ALA A 291 -29.53 -12.28 -64.79
C ALA A 291 -29.32 -13.80 -64.72
N GLY A 292 -30.40 -14.55 -64.93
CA GLY A 292 -30.34 -16.00 -65.08
C GLY A 292 -29.71 -16.43 -66.41
N ILE A 293 -29.35 -17.71 -66.48
CA ILE A 293 -29.65 -18.68 -67.56
C ILE A 293 -28.92 -19.97 -67.15
N GLY A 294 -29.70 -21.04 -66.95
CA GLY A 294 -29.18 -22.33 -66.52
C GLY A 294 -28.69 -23.22 -67.67
N VAL A 295 -28.03 -24.32 -67.32
CA VAL A 295 -28.09 -25.59 -68.06
C VAL A 295 -27.95 -26.72 -67.04
N ARG A 296 -28.91 -27.65 -67.06
CA ARG A 296 -28.85 -28.95 -66.38
C ARG A 296 -27.95 -29.90 -67.17
N TYR A 297 -27.14 -30.68 -66.46
CA TYR A 297 -27.02 -32.13 -66.66
C TYR A 297 -26.74 -32.78 -65.31
#